data_AF-A0A482USD7-F1
#
_entry.id   AF-A0A482USD7-F1
#
_cell.length_a   1.000
_cell.length_b   1.000
_cell.length_c   1.000
_cell.angle_alpha   90.00
_cell.angle_beta   90.00
_cell.angle_gamma   90.00
#
_symmetry.space_group_name_H-M   'P 1'
#
loop_
_entity.id
_entity.type
_entity.pdbx_description
1 polymer ?
#
loop_
_entity_poly.entity_id
_entity_poly.type
_entity_poly.pdbx_seq_one_letter_code
_entity_poly.pdbx_strand_id
1 'polypeptide(L)' 'MTTGAREASFRNVKTIAECLADEIINAARGSSNSYAIKKKDEIERVAKANR' A
#
# COMPACT_ATOMS: atom_id res chain seq x y z
N MET A 1 -2.62 -4.73 -1.70
CA MET A 1 -1.62 -5.20 -0.71
C MET A 1 -0.54 -6.05 -1.37
N THR A 2 -0.87 -7.15 -2.05
CA THR A 2 0.11 -8.06 -2.68
C THR A 2 0.94 -7.41 -3.79
N THR A 3 0.33 -6.55 -4.62
CA THR A 3 1.06 -5.77 -5.64
C THR A 3 2.10 -4.84 -5.02
N GLY A 4 1.69 -4.06 -4.00
CA GLY A 4 2.60 -3.15 -3.30
C GLY A 4 3.75 -3.86 -2.60
N ALA A 5 3.50 -5.00 -1.97
CA ALA A 5 4.57 -5.82 -1.35
C ALA A 5 5.53 -6.41 -2.39
N ARG A 6 5.01 -6.89 -3.53
CA ARG A 6 5.83 -7.37 -4.65
C ARG A 6 6.71 -6.26 -5.21
N GLU A 7 6.14 -5.09 -5.47
CA GLU A 7 6.87 -3.92 -5.98
C GLU A 7 7.92 -3.44 -4.97
N ALA A 8 7.58 -3.38 -3.68
CA ALA A 8 8.49 -2.97 -2.62
C ALA A 8 9.68 -3.93 -2.43
N SER A 9 9.47 -5.22 -2.69
CA SER A 9 10.51 -6.26 -2.62
C SER A 9 11.36 -6.34 -3.90
N PHE A 10 10.88 -5.83 -5.02
CA PHE A 10 11.57 -5.97 -6.30
C PHE A 10 12.85 -5.12 -6.32
N ARG A 11 14.00 -5.78 -6.52
CA ARG A 11 15.35 -5.17 -6.46
C ARG A 11 15.66 -4.53 -5.10
N ASN A 12 15.02 -4.99 -4.04
CA ASN A 12 15.28 -4.57 -2.66
C ASN A 12 16.00 -5.68 -1.88
N VAL A 13 16.72 -5.30 -0.82
CA VAL A 13 17.36 -6.24 0.11
C VAL A 13 16.30 -6.92 0.99
N LYS A 14 15.19 -6.22 1.29
CA LYS A 14 14.07 -6.78 2.05
C LYS A 14 13.39 -7.91 1.29
N THR A 15 13.14 -9.01 1.98
CA THR A 15 12.38 -10.13 1.46
C THR A 15 10.92 -9.75 1.22
N ILE A 16 10.23 -10.51 0.37
CA ILE A 16 8.79 -10.30 0.14
C ILE A 16 7.97 -10.47 1.42
N ALA A 17 8.40 -11.32 2.35
CA ALA A 17 7.74 -11.52 3.64
C ALA A 17 7.85 -10.27 4.52
N GLU A 18 9.03 -9.64 4.59
CA GLU A 18 9.23 -8.39 5.33
C GLU A 18 8.42 -7.23 4.71
N CYS A 19 8.44 -7.10 3.38
CA CYS A 19 7.63 -6.11 2.68
C CYS A 19 6.12 -6.32 2.91
N LEU A 20 5.66 -7.57 2.98
CA LEU A 20 4.27 -7.90 3.27
C LEU A 20 3.91 -7.56 4.72
N ALA A 21 4.79 -7.86 5.68
CA ALA A 21 4.59 -7.53 7.09
C ALA A 21 4.52 -6.01 7.31
N ASP A 22 5.44 -5.27 6.71
CA ASP A 22 5.45 -3.80 6.72
C ASP A 22 4.14 -3.25 6.11
N GLU A 23 3.67 -3.81 4.99
CA GLU A 23 2.43 -3.39 4.33
C GLU A 23 1.19 -3.68 5.20
N ILE A 24 1.14 -4.83 5.89
CA ILE A 24 0.03 -5.18 6.81
C ILE A 24 0.00 -4.21 7.99
N ILE A 25 1.15 -3.94 8.63
CA ILE A 25 1.23 -3.04 9.78
C ILE A 25 0.84 -1.62 9.37
N ASN A 26 1.34 -1.13 8.23
CA ASN A 26 1.02 0.20 7.74
C ASN A 26 -0.46 0.32 7.34
N ALA A 27 -1.03 -0.71 6.71
CA ALA A 27 -2.44 -0.73 6.36
C ALA A 27 -3.33 -0.74 7.62
N ALA A 28 -3.01 -1.54 8.63
CA ALA A 28 -3.74 -1.59 9.90
C ALA A 28 -3.72 -0.26 10.65
N ARG A 29 -2.65 0.52 10.51
CA ARG A 29 -2.52 1.88 11.08
C ARG A 29 -3.18 2.96 10.24
N GLY A 30 -3.78 2.63 9.10
CA GLY A 30 -4.28 3.63 8.14
C GLY A 30 -3.19 4.55 7.61
N SER A 31 -1.93 4.11 7.62
CA SER A 31 -0.79 4.92 7.22
C SER A 31 -0.79 5.12 5.71
N SER A 32 -0.52 6.35 5.27
CA SER A 32 -0.25 6.69 3.88
C SER A 32 1.05 6.08 3.35
N ASN A 33 1.82 5.38 4.18
CA ASN A 33 2.93 4.54 3.70
C ASN A 33 2.44 3.26 3.04
N SER A 34 1.26 2.76 3.40
CA SER A 34 0.67 1.58 2.76
C SER A 34 0.26 1.90 1.32
N TYR A 35 0.63 1.00 0.41
CA TYR A 35 0.17 1.03 -0.97
C TYR A 35 -1.35 0.94 -1.05
N ALA A 36 -1.95 0.03 -0.26
CA ALA A 36 -3.40 -0.18 -0.26
C ALA A 36 -4.18 1.06 0.20
N ILE A 37 -3.71 1.73 1.25
CA ILE A 37 -4.34 2.97 1.75
C ILE A 37 -4.26 4.08 0.70
N LYS A 38 -3.07 4.31 0.14
CA LYS A 38 -2.89 5.32 -0.92
C LYS A 38 -3.82 5.11 -2.10
N LYS A 39 -3.96 3.86 -2.57
CA LYS A 39 -4.83 3.56 -3.71
C LYS A 39 -6.32 3.74 -3.39
N LYS A 40 -6.73 3.37 -2.18
CA LYS A 40 -8.09 3.60 -1.70
C LYS A 40 -8.42 5.10 -1.68
N ASP A 41 -7.55 5.91 -1.08
CA ASP A 41 -7.76 7.35 -0.92
C ASP A 41 -7.78 8.08 -2.28
N GLU A 42 -6.93 7.65 -3.22
CA GLU A 42 -6.93 8.16 -4.59
C GLU A 42 -8.28 7.94 -5.28
N ILE A 43 -8.83 6.72 -5.19
CA ILE A 43 -10.12 6.35 -5.78
C ILE A 43 -11.26 7.14 -5.13
N GLU A 44 -11.29 7.23 -3.80
CA GLU A 44 -12.31 7.97 -3.07
C GLU A 44 -12.28 9.46 -3.41
N ARG A 45 -11.09 10.04 -3.60
CA ARG A 45 -10.92 11.44 -4.01
C ARG A 45 -11.51 11.68 -5.41
N VAL A 46 -11.20 10.82 -6.36
CA VAL A 46 -11.73 10.91 -7.74
C VAL A 46 -13.25 10.75 -7.73
N ALA A 47 -13.78 9.78 -6.97
CA ALA A 47 -15.22 9.55 -6.85
C ALA A 47 -15.95 10.77 -6.26
N LYS A 48 -15.39 11.43 -5.24
CA LYS A 48 -15.96 12.65 -4.64
C LYS A 48 -15.94 13.85 -5.59
N ALA A 49 -14.92 13.95 -6.45
CA ALA A 49 -14.78 15.07 -7.39
C ALA A 49 -15.68 14.95 -8.63
N ASN A 50 -16.14 13.75 -8.98
CA ASN A 50 -17.00 13.48 -10.14
C ASN A 50 -18.49 13.37 -9.76
N ARG A 51 -18.92 14.12 -8.73
CA ARG A 51 -20.31 14.16 -8.26
C ARG A 51 -20.97 15.49 -8.56
#